data_AF-A0A928DXZ4-F1
#
_entry.id   AF-A0A928DXZ4-F1
#
_cell.length_a   1.000
_cell.length_b   1.000
_cell.length_c   1.000
_cell.angle_alpha   90.00
_cell.angle_beta   90.00
_cell.angle_gamma   90.00
#
_symmetry.space_group_name_H-M   'P 1'
#
loop_
_entity.id
_entity.type
_entity.pdbx_description
1 polymer ?
#
loop_
_entity_poly.entity_id
_entity_poly.type
_entity_poly.pdbx_seq_one_letter_code
_entity_poly.pdbx_strand_id
1 'polypeptide(L)'
;MKGYRHFFNFIVLWNTRRLQPLVLILCCAFFLTFSACHSYSKKVFQAREAFYCSNLESAVNSISEERKKAVNAKNKDVLKLEEAMIRLCQGNFRESETLLREVRDSFDNLENQKLKNNAEKAASMLADDCILAYPGEDYEKVMIRVMLALNSLMMNGEDVRAYANQINLKQEEIIAKSEVDPETKEKVKKSYRNLAIAPYLCGILDDENISAQQDQVREFTKVTQWSPNFHGGREMLERAKNGVHSQKGNGVVYVFALVGHGPFKREVNAEVTQ
;
A
#
# COMPACT_ATOMS: atom_id res chain seq x y z
N MET A 1 -2.07 -15.29 -87.80
CA MET A 1 -1.95 -16.29 -86.72
C MET A 1 -2.63 -15.73 -85.48
N LYS A 2 -3.60 -16.49 -84.92
CA LYS A 2 -4.12 -16.56 -83.52
C LYS A 2 -4.12 -15.24 -82.69
N GLY A 3 -5.21 -14.75 -82.09
CA GLY A 3 -6.57 -15.23 -81.81
C GLY A 3 -7.12 -14.50 -80.56
N TYR A 4 -8.44 -14.23 -80.51
CA TYR A 4 -9.39 -14.18 -79.37
C TYR A 4 -8.93 -13.53 -78.02
N ARG A 5 -9.71 -12.72 -77.26
CA ARG A 5 -11.16 -12.70 -76.99
C ARG A 5 -11.52 -11.51 -76.05
N HIS A 6 -12.73 -11.00 -76.22
CA HIS A 6 -13.56 -10.19 -75.30
C HIS A 6 -13.45 -10.48 -73.77
N PHE A 7 -13.75 -9.49 -72.90
CA PHE A 7 -14.98 -9.40 -72.06
C PHE A 7 -14.87 -8.36 -70.90
N PHE A 8 -15.93 -7.55 -70.79
CA PHE A 8 -16.61 -7.07 -69.58
C PHE A 8 -16.08 -5.90 -68.72
N ASN A 9 -16.81 -4.77 -68.86
CA ASN A 9 -17.10 -3.81 -67.81
C ASN A 9 -17.77 -4.50 -66.61
N PHE A 10 -17.25 -4.28 -65.40
CA PHE A 10 -17.99 -4.49 -64.16
C PHE A 10 -17.71 -3.31 -63.21
N ILE A 11 -18.62 -2.34 -63.22
CA ILE A 11 -18.70 -1.28 -62.21
C ILE A 11 -19.33 -1.92 -60.97
N VAL A 12 -18.51 -2.17 -59.95
CA VAL A 12 -18.97 -2.55 -58.61
C VAL A 12 -19.29 -1.26 -57.86
N LEU A 13 -20.56 -0.88 -57.83
CA LEU A 13 -21.09 0.12 -56.90
C LEU A 13 -21.13 -0.48 -55.49
N TRP A 14 -20.05 -0.27 -54.73
CA TRP A 14 -20.04 -0.55 -53.29
C TRP A 14 -20.89 0.50 -52.57
N ASN A 15 -21.98 0.05 -51.94
CA ASN A 15 -22.89 0.89 -51.17
C ASN A 15 -22.26 1.30 -49.83
N THR A 16 -21.45 2.35 -49.83
CA THR A 16 -20.64 2.84 -48.68
C THR A 16 -21.45 3.63 -47.64
N ARG A 17 -22.75 3.86 -47.84
CA ARG A 17 -23.55 4.75 -46.96
C ARG A 17 -24.13 4.12 -45.70
N ARG A 18 -24.22 2.78 -45.59
CA ARG A 18 -24.81 2.11 -44.40
C ARG A 18 -23.81 1.57 -43.37
N LEU A 19 -22.53 1.43 -43.73
CA LEU A 19 -21.49 0.93 -42.83
C LEU A 19 -20.76 2.04 -42.04
N GLN A 20 -20.83 3.30 -42.51
CA GLN A 20 -20.20 4.44 -41.84
C GLN A 20 -20.69 4.72 -40.40
N PRO A 21 -21.99 4.68 -40.06
CA PRO A 21 -22.41 4.99 -38.69
C PRO A 21 -22.07 3.86 -37.71
N LEU A 22 -22.09 2.60 -38.17
CA LEU A 22 -21.78 1.43 -37.35
C LEU A 22 -20.28 1.34 -37.01
N VAL A 23 -19.41 1.64 -37.99
CA VAL A 23 -17.96 1.73 -37.75
C VAL A 23 -17.62 2.95 -36.88
N LEU A 24 -18.31 4.08 -37.04
CA LEU A 24 -18.12 5.25 -36.15
C LEU A 24 -18.55 4.94 -34.71
N ILE A 25 -19.68 4.25 -34.50
CA ILE A 25 -20.16 3.86 -33.17
C ILE A 25 -19.21 2.85 -32.52
N LEU A 26 -18.70 1.89 -33.28
CA LEU A 26 -17.72 0.92 -32.79
C LEU A 26 -16.37 1.58 -32.44
N CYS A 27 -15.91 2.54 -33.25
CA CYS A 27 -14.71 3.32 -32.97
C CYS A 27 -14.90 4.27 -31.76
N CYS A 28 -16.05 4.93 -31.62
CA CYS A 28 -16.36 5.75 -30.43
C CYS A 28 -16.45 4.91 -29.15
N ALA A 29 -17.05 3.71 -29.23
CA ALA A 29 -17.08 2.76 -28.12
C ALA A 29 -15.67 2.25 -27.76
N PHE A 30 -14.79 2.09 -28.75
CA PHE A 30 -13.39 1.70 -28.55
C PHE A 30 -12.51 2.83 -27.97
N PHE A 31 -12.80 4.11 -28.29
CA PHE A 31 -12.10 5.24 -27.68
C PHE A 31 -12.54 5.53 -26.23
N LEU A 32 -13.74 5.13 -25.84
CA LEU A 32 -14.26 5.31 -24.47
C LEU A 32 -13.63 4.38 -23.43
N THR A 33 -12.98 3.29 -23.84
CA THR A 33 -12.41 2.29 -22.91
C THR A 33 -11.00 2.61 -22.41
N PHE A 34 -10.31 3.59 -23.00
CA PHE A 34 -8.92 3.93 -22.64
C PHE A 34 -8.76 5.00 -21.52
N SER A 35 -9.85 5.57 -21.01
CA SER A 35 -9.77 6.72 -20.08
C SER A 35 -9.58 6.35 -18.59
N ALA A 36 -9.65 5.06 -18.23
CA ALA A 36 -9.79 4.66 -16.83
C ALA A 36 -8.47 4.67 -16.03
N CYS A 37 -7.31 4.45 -16.67
CA CYS A 37 -6.04 4.29 -15.94
C CYS A 37 -5.40 5.63 -15.48
N HIS A 38 -5.91 6.77 -15.93
CA HIS A 38 -5.37 8.11 -15.61
C HIS A 38 -6.09 8.82 -14.45
N SER A 39 -7.15 8.23 -13.87
CA SER A 39 -8.06 8.96 -12.96
C SER A 39 -7.46 9.24 -11.58
N TYR A 40 -6.80 8.26 -10.92
CA TYR A 40 -6.36 8.44 -9.53
C TYR A 40 -5.19 9.41 -9.38
N SER A 41 -4.15 9.27 -10.21
CA SER A 41 -2.98 10.18 -10.19
C SER A 41 -3.41 11.64 -10.35
N LYS A 42 -4.43 11.90 -11.17
CA LYS A 42 -4.99 13.23 -11.37
C LYS A 42 -5.72 13.75 -10.11
N LYS A 43 -6.41 12.89 -9.36
CA LYS A 43 -7.11 13.27 -8.11
C LYS A 43 -6.14 13.72 -7.02
N VAL A 44 -5.00 13.03 -6.86
CA VAL A 44 -4.05 13.34 -5.78
C VAL A 44 -2.98 14.37 -6.17
N PHE A 45 -2.87 14.71 -7.46
CA PHE A 45 -1.81 15.57 -7.97
C PHE A 45 -1.71 16.91 -7.22
N GLN A 46 -2.83 17.63 -7.10
CA GLN A 46 -2.86 18.94 -6.44
C GLN A 46 -2.47 18.84 -4.95
N ALA A 47 -2.94 17.80 -4.26
CA ALA A 47 -2.60 17.59 -2.86
C ALA A 47 -1.10 17.30 -2.67
N ARG A 48 -0.52 16.48 -3.56
CA ARG A 48 0.91 16.13 -3.52
C ARG A 48 1.81 17.31 -3.86
N GLU A 49 1.48 18.09 -4.89
CA GLU A 49 2.21 19.33 -5.22
C GLU A 49 2.24 20.29 -4.03
N ALA A 50 1.09 20.51 -3.39
CA ALA A 50 1.01 21.34 -2.19
C ALA A 50 1.82 20.75 -1.02
N PHE A 51 1.77 19.44 -0.82
CA PHE A 51 2.54 18.74 0.20
C PHE A 51 4.05 18.91 0.01
N TYR A 52 4.57 18.71 -1.21
CA TYR A 52 5.99 18.88 -1.52
C TYR A 52 6.43 20.34 -1.44
N CYS A 53 5.53 21.30 -1.68
CA CYS A 53 5.77 22.72 -1.44
C CYS A 53 5.65 23.13 0.05
N SER A 54 5.53 22.17 0.97
CA SER A 54 5.31 22.41 2.42
C SER A 54 4.03 23.20 2.74
N ASN A 55 3.09 23.28 1.79
CA ASN A 55 1.79 23.92 1.97
C ASN A 55 0.77 22.87 2.42
N LEU A 56 0.91 22.42 3.67
CA LEU A 56 0.13 21.32 4.23
C LEU A 56 -1.36 21.64 4.35
N GLU A 57 -1.71 22.91 4.59
CA GLU A 57 -3.10 23.36 4.63
C GLU A 57 -3.79 23.21 3.26
N SER A 58 -3.13 23.64 2.19
CA SER A 58 -3.66 23.46 0.84
C SER A 58 -3.69 21.98 0.43
N ALA A 59 -2.70 21.19 0.87
CA ALA A 59 -2.67 19.76 0.63
C ALA A 59 -3.89 19.06 1.26
N VAL A 60 -4.19 19.38 2.53
CA VAL A 60 -5.30 18.76 3.26
C VAL A 60 -6.67 19.20 2.75
N ASN A 61 -6.80 20.47 2.36
CA ASN A 61 -8.03 20.98 1.74
C ASN A 61 -8.27 20.27 0.39
N SER A 62 -7.24 20.17 -0.45
CA SER A 62 -7.35 19.52 -1.77
C SER A 62 -7.74 18.03 -1.65
N ILE A 63 -7.05 17.26 -0.80
CA ILE A 63 -7.34 15.83 -0.65
C ILE A 63 -8.70 15.58 0.00
N SER A 64 -9.12 16.46 0.93
CA SER A 64 -10.39 16.29 1.63
C SER A 64 -11.60 16.55 0.75
N GLU A 65 -11.50 17.51 -0.17
CA GLU A 65 -12.51 17.71 -1.21
C GLU A 65 -12.61 16.51 -2.15
N GLU A 66 -11.49 15.91 -2.55
CA GLU A 66 -11.51 14.69 -3.35
C GLU A 66 -12.11 13.50 -2.60
N ARG A 67 -11.84 13.37 -1.30
CA ARG A 67 -12.44 12.34 -0.44
C ARG A 67 -13.96 12.51 -0.35
N LYS A 68 -14.46 13.74 -0.17
CA LYS A 68 -15.90 14.04 -0.13
C LYS A 68 -16.60 13.67 -1.44
N LYS A 69 -15.93 13.85 -2.59
CA LYS A 69 -16.46 13.42 -3.90
C LYS A 69 -16.41 11.90 -4.09
N ALA A 70 -15.51 11.22 -3.37
CA ALA A 70 -15.17 9.82 -3.56
C ALA A 70 -15.76 8.86 -2.51
N VAL A 71 -16.84 9.24 -1.80
CA VAL A 71 -17.43 8.45 -0.69
C VAL A 71 -17.72 6.99 -1.07
N ASN A 72 -18.20 6.76 -2.29
CA ASN A 72 -18.50 5.42 -2.83
C ASN A 72 -17.48 4.94 -3.86
N ALA A 73 -16.34 5.62 -3.99
CA ALA A 73 -15.34 5.26 -4.99
C ALA A 73 -14.46 4.10 -4.53
N LYS A 74 -14.03 3.28 -5.50
CA LYS A 74 -13.08 2.16 -5.33
C LYS A 74 -11.77 2.57 -4.61
N ASN A 75 -11.38 3.82 -4.74
CA ASN A 75 -10.12 4.37 -4.23
C ASN A 75 -10.29 5.23 -2.95
N LYS A 76 -11.45 5.18 -2.29
CA LYS A 76 -11.73 6.00 -1.09
C LYS A 76 -10.69 5.80 0.02
N ASP A 77 -10.27 4.56 0.26
CA ASP A 77 -9.36 4.23 1.35
C ASP A 77 -7.93 4.67 1.03
N VAL A 78 -7.56 4.69 -0.27
CA VAL A 78 -6.28 5.24 -0.71
C VAL A 78 -6.26 6.78 -0.54
N LEU A 79 -7.38 7.47 -0.80
CA LEU A 79 -7.50 8.91 -0.53
C LEU A 79 -7.43 9.21 0.98
N LYS A 80 -8.03 8.36 1.82
CA LYS A 80 -7.88 8.46 3.29
C LYS A 80 -6.44 8.27 3.73
N LEU A 81 -5.70 7.33 3.13
CA LEU A 81 -4.29 7.10 3.44
C LEU A 81 -3.45 8.34 3.12
N GLU A 82 -3.64 8.95 1.94
CA GLU A 82 -2.96 10.21 1.56
C GLU A 82 -3.24 11.33 2.58
N GLU A 83 -4.50 11.51 2.96
CA GLU A 83 -4.86 12.51 3.97
C GLU A 83 -4.26 12.18 5.33
N ALA A 84 -4.24 10.93 5.77
CA ALA A 84 -3.66 10.53 7.04
C ALA A 84 -2.19 10.91 7.14
N MET A 85 -1.43 10.76 6.04
CA MET A 85 -0.03 11.17 5.96
C MET A 85 0.11 12.70 6.02
N ILE A 86 -0.75 13.45 5.33
CA ILE A 86 -0.73 14.91 5.40
C ILE A 86 -1.05 15.39 6.83
N ARG A 87 -2.06 14.79 7.48
CA ARG A 87 -2.45 15.09 8.87
C ARG A 87 -1.32 14.78 9.86
N LEU A 88 -0.60 13.67 9.65
CA LEU A 88 0.60 13.34 10.43
C LEU A 88 1.65 14.45 10.32
N CYS A 89 1.94 14.92 9.10
CA CYS A 89 2.89 16.01 8.86
C CYS A 89 2.43 17.37 9.42
N GLN A 90 1.11 17.60 9.53
CA GLN A 90 0.56 18.81 10.18
C GLN A 90 0.67 18.79 11.71
N GLY A 91 1.06 17.67 12.32
CA GLY A 91 0.95 17.47 13.76
C GLY A 91 -0.45 17.11 14.24
N ASN A 92 -1.40 16.86 13.33
CA ASN A 92 -2.77 16.45 13.63
C ASN A 92 -2.83 14.93 13.87
N PHE A 93 -2.08 14.46 14.86
CA PHE A 93 -1.85 13.03 15.13
C PHE A 93 -3.14 12.25 15.39
N ARG A 94 -4.11 12.86 16.08
CA ARG A 94 -5.39 12.19 16.39
C ARG A 94 -6.22 11.89 15.14
N GLU A 95 -6.35 12.87 14.24
CA GLU A 95 -7.05 12.67 12.96
C GLU A 95 -6.29 11.68 12.06
N SER A 96 -4.96 11.78 12.02
CA SER A 96 -4.12 10.81 11.30
C SER A 96 -4.36 9.39 11.81
N GLU A 97 -4.42 9.20 13.13
CA GLU A 97 -4.66 7.90 13.73
C GLU A 97 -6.02 7.33 13.35
N THR A 98 -7.08 8.15 13.44
CA THR A 98 -8.44 7.76 13.07
C THR A 98 -8.49 7.29 11.63
N LEU A 99 -7.92 8.06 10.70
CA LEU A 99 -7.89 7.69 9.28
C LEU A 99 -7.08 6.40 9.04
N LEU A 100 -5.92 6.24 9.68
CA LEU A 100 -5.10 5.02 9.56
C LEU A 100 -5.83 3.79 10.11
N ARG A 101 -6.53 3.89 11.25
CA ARG A 101 -7.34 2.80 11.81
C ARG A 101 -8.47 2.41 10.87
N GLU A 102 -9.18 3.40 10.32
CA GLU A 102 -10.26 3.16 9.35
C GLU A 102 -9.76 2.43 8.09
N VAL A 103 -8.62 2.86 7.54
CA VAL A 103 -8.04 2.22 6.34
C VAL A 103 -7.57 0.81 6.66
N ARG A 104 -6.90 0.59 7.80
CA ARG A 104 -6.49 -0.74 8.27
C ARG A 104 -7.70 -1.69 8.34
N ASP A 105 -8.76 -1.26 9.01
CA ASP A 105 -9.96 -2.08 9.22
C ASP A 105 -10.70 -2.34 7.91
N SER A 106 -10.74 -1.36 7.00
CA SER A 106 -11.28 -1.54 5.65
C SER A 106 -10.51 -2.59 4.86
N PHE A 107 -9.17 -2.51 4.86
CA PHE A 107 -8.32 -3.47 4.14
C PHE A 107 -8.45 -4.89 4.70
N ASP A 108 -8.46 -5.05 6.02
CA ASP A 108 -8.68 -6.36 6.66
C ASP A 108 -10.05 -6.96 6.28
N ASN A 109 -11.10 -6.13 6.23
CA ASN A 109 -12.43 -6.55 5.80
C ASN A 109 -12.48 -6.97 4.33
N LEU A 110 -11.88 -6.17 3.42
CA LEU A 110 -11.84 -6.45 1.99
C LEU A 110 -11.02 -7.72 1.69
N GLU A 111 -9.90 -7.92 2.39
CA GLU A 111 -9.10 -9.14 2.32
C GLU A 111 -9.94 -10.38 2.72
N ASN A 112 -10.64 -10.31 3.85
CA ASN A 112 -11.46 -11.41 4.32
C ASN A 112 -12.66 -11.70 3.41
N GLN A 113 -13.28 -10.67 2.82
CA GLN A 113 -14.33 -10.84 1.82
C GLN A 113 -13.79 -11.51 0.55
N LYS A 114 -12.62 -11.10 0.06
CA LYS A 114 -11.98 -11.72 -1.10
C LYS A 114 -11.72 -13.21 -0.86
N LEU A 115 -11.26 -13.59 0.34
CA LEU A 115 -11.03 -14.99 0.70
C LEU A 115 -12.32 -15.82 0.75
N LYS A 116 -13.38 -15.31 1.39
CA LYS A 116 -14.69 -15.97 1.42
C LYS A 116 -15.24 -16.15 0.01
N ASN A 117 -15.19 -15.08 -0.79
CA ASN A 117 -15.64 -15.12 -2.17
C ASN A 117 -14.84 -16.12 -3.02
N ASN A 118 -13.51 -16.18 -2.88
CA ASN A 118 -12.68 -17.15 -3.60
C ASN A 118 -12.97 -18.60 -3.18
N ALA A 119 -13.29 -18.85 -1.91
CA ALA A 119 -13.71 -20.16 -1.43
C ALA A 119 -15.11 -20.55 -1.94
N GLU A 120 -15.99 -19.57 -2.18
CA GLU A 120 -17.38 -19.77 -2.59
C GLU A 120 -17.61 -19.69 -4.12
N LYS A 121 -16.66 -19.19 -4.92
CA LYS A 121 -16.92 -18.80 -6.33
C LYS A 121 -16.00 -19.46 -7.37
N ALA A 122 -16.36 -20.69 -7.73
CA ALA A 122 -16.15 -21.19 -9.10
C ALA A 122 -17.16 -20.58 -10.10
N ALA A 123 -18.23 -19.92 -9.62
CA ALA A 123 -19.37 -19.49 -10.44
C ALA A 123 -19.45 -17.97 -10.74
N SER A 124 -18.62 -17.10 -10.13
CA SER A 124 -18.79 -15.64 -10.26
C SER A 124 -17.67 -14.89 -10.98
N MET A 125 -16.72 -15.57 -11.62
CA MET A 125 -15.58 -14.94 -12.30
C MET A 125 -15.96 -14.08 -13.52
N LEU A 126 -17.24 -14.05 -13.90
CA LEU A 126 -17.74 -13.25 -15.03
C LEU A 126 -18.33 -11.90 -14.63
N ALA A 127 -18.55 -11.64 -13.33
CA ALA A 127 -19.17 -10.41 -12.85
C ALA A 127 -18.16 -9.54 -12.09
N ASP A 128 -17.37 -8.81 -12.88
CA ASP A 128 -16.93 -7.43 -12.61
C ASP A 128 -15.78 -7.19 -11.62
N ASP A 129 -14.55 -7.50 -12.06
CA ASP A 129 -13.30 -7.03 -11.44
C ASP A 129 -13.18 -5.49 -11.40
N CYS A 130 -14.02 -4.74 -12.14
CA CYS A 130 -14.00 -3.27 -12.12
C CYS A 130 -14.76 -2.68 -10.91
N ILE A 131 -15.61 -3.44 -10.23
CA ILE A 131 -16.39 -2.96 -9.07
C ILE A 131 -15.65 -3.11 -7.73
N LEU A 132 -14.72 -4.07 -7.60
CA LEU A 132 -14.15 -4.40 -6.28
C LEU A 132 -13.25 -3.27 -5.73
N ALA A 133 -13.46 -2.86 -4.48
CA ALA A 133 -12.59 -1.94 -3.76
C ALA A 133 -11.16 -2.49 -3.64
N TYR A 134 -10.17 -1.60 -3.62
CA TYR A 134 -8.77 -1.99 -3.52
C TYR A 134 -8.44 -2.50 -2.10
N PRO A 135 -8.01 -3.78 -1.91
CA PRO A 135 -7.82 -4.38 -0.59
C PRO A 135 -6.44 -4.10 0.03
N GLY A 136 -5.56 -3.36 -0.67
CA GLY A 136 -4.17 -3.15 -0.28
C GLY A 136 -3.26 -4.34 -0.60
N GLU A 137 -2.01 -4.04 -0.93
CA GLU A 137 -0.95 -5.04 -1.00
C GLU A 137 -0.49 -5.46 0.40
N ASP A 138 0.15 -6.62 0.51
CA ASP A 138 0.63 -7.15 1.79
C ASP A 138 1.57 -6.18 2.54
N TYR A 139 2.48 -5.54 1.81
CA TYR A 139 3.39 -4.57 2.42
C TYR A 139 2.64 -3.35 2.93
N GLU A 140 1.56 -2.91 2.27
CA GLU A 140 0.76 -1.76 2.70
C GLU A 140 0.02 -2.06 3.99
N LYS A 141 -0.56 -3.26 4.10
CA LYS A 141 -1.25 -3.71 5.33
C LYS A 141 -0.33 -3.71 6.54
N VAL A 142 0.94 -4.08 6.34
CA VAL A 142 1.95 -4.03 7.40
C VAL A 142 2.41 -2.58 7.63
N MET A 143 2.65 -1.80 6.58
CA MET A 143 3.10 -0.41 6.66
C MET A 143 2.09 0.48 7.39
N ILE A 144 0.78 0.30 7.19
CA ILE A 144 -0.25 1.06 7.91
C ILE A 144 -0.11 0.85 9.43
N ARG A 145 0.20 -0.37 9.88
CA ARG A 145 0.42 -0.68 11.30
C ARG A 145 1.72 -0.06 11.83
N VAL A 146 2.76 0.01 11.01
CA VAL A 146 3.99 0.77 11.31
C VAL A 146 3.66 2.25 11.48
N MET A 147 2.89 2.83 10.56
CA MET A 147 2.49 4.24 10.64
C MET A 147 1.61 4.53 11.85
N LEU A 148 0.73 3.61 12.25
CA LEU A 148 -0.03 3.71 13.49
C LEU A 148 0.88 3.72 14.73
N ALA A 149 1.88 2.84 14.78
CA ALA A 149 2.86 2.82 15.87
C ALA A 149 3.67 4.13 15.93
N LEU A 150 4.15 4.63 14.79
CA LEU A 150 4.86 5.91 14.71
C LEU A 150 3.96 7.08 15.12
N ASN A 151 2.72 7.11 14.66
CA ASN A 151 1.78 8.16 15.02
C ASN A 151 1.43 8.13 16.53
N SER A 152 1.36 6.95 17.14
CA SER A 152 1.21 6.81 18.59
C SER A 152 2.42 7.35 19.37
N LEU A 153 3.64 7.12 18.87
CA LEU A 153 4.87 7.71 19.45
C LEU A 153 4.87 9.24 19.38
N MET A 154 4.29 9.85 18.34
CA MET A 154 4.18 11.31 18.22
C MET A 154 3.20 11.93 19.22
N MET A 155 2.44 11.10 19.95
CA MET A 155 1.54 11.53 21.02
C MET A 155 2.12 11.17 22.39
N ASN A 156 1.67 10.07 22.99
CA ASN A 156 2.05 9.62 24.33
C ASN A 156 2.58 8.18 24.34
N GLY A 157 2.67 7.52 23.19
CA GLY A 157 3.21 6.17 23.06
C GLY A 157 2.30 5.04 23.57
N GLU A 158 1.07 5.32 24.04
CA GLU A 158 0.21 4.34 24.74
C GLU A 158 -0.09 3.09 23.90
N ASP A 159 -0.33 3.26 22.59
CA ASP A 159 -0.75 2.19 21.69
C ASP A 159 0.42 1.55 20.92
N VAL A 160 1.66 2.02 21.10
CA VAL A 160 2.83 1.59 20.32
C VAL A 160 3.04 0.08 20.41
N ARG A 161 2.97 -0.49 21.62
CA ARG A 161 3.14 -1.93 21.83
C ARG A 161 2.03 -2.75 21.18
N ALA A 162 0.79 -2.24 21.21
CA ALA A 162 -0.35 -2.90 20.58
C ALA A 162 -0.18 -2.94 19.05
N TYR A 163 0.23 -1.82 18.44
CA TYR A 163 0.53 -1.76 17.01
C TYR A 163 1.77 -2.56 16.63
N ALA A 164 2.82 -2.56 17.44
CA ALA A 164 4.00 -3.38 17.26
C ALA A 164 3.66 -4.88 17.21
N ASN A 165 2.77 -5.33 18.10
CA ASN A 165 2.26 -6.69 18.05
C ASN A 165 1.44 -6.96 16.78
N GLN A 166 0.58 -6.02 16.37
CA GLN A 166 -0.20 -6.14 15.13
C GLN A 166 0.67 -6.24 13.88
N ILE A 167 1.84 -5.59 13.83
CA ILE A 167 2.80 -5.72 12.73
C ILE A 167 3.22 -7.18 12.57
N ASN A 168 3.65 -7.81 13.66
CA ASN A 168 4.09 -9.21 13.65
C ASN A 168 2.94 -10.16 13.31
N LEU A 169 1.78 -9.97 13.95
CA LEU A 169 0.59 -10.82 13.69
C LEU A 169 0.13 -10.74 12.24
N LYS A 170 0.08 -9.55 11.64
CA LYS A 170 -0.32 -9.42 10.23
C LYS A 170 0.71 -10.06 9.30
N GLN A 171 2.00 -9.99 9.63
CA GLN A 171 3.03 -10.65 8.85
C GLN A 171 2.91 -12.17 8.91
N GLU A 172 2.72 -12.74 10.10
CA GLU A 172 2.46 -14.17 10.29
C GLU A 172 1.21 -14.62 9.54
N GLU A 173 0.13 -13.82 9.59
CA GLU A 173 -1.11 -14.05 8.85
C GLU A 173 -0.88 -14.09 7.33
N ILE A 174 -0.12 -13.13 6.78
CA ILE A 174 0.24 -13.08 5.35
C ILE A 174 1.01 -14.34 4.92
N ILE A 175 1.98 -14.78 5.72
CA ILE A 175 2.76 -15.99 5.45
C ILE A 175 1.86 -17.22 5.49
N ALA A 176 1.04 -17.35 6.54
CA ALA A 176 0.13 -18.48 6.72
C ALA A 176 -0.89 -18.61 5.59
N LYS A 177 -1.43 -17.48 5.10
CA LYS A 177 -2.39 -17.42 4.00
C LYS A 177 -1.76 -17.57 2.61
N SER A 178 -0.44 -17.49 2.49
CA SER A 178 0.21 -17.60 1.17
C SER A 178 0.05 -19.00 0.56
N GLU A 179 0.12 -19.07 -0.76
CA GLU A 179 0.05 -20.33 -1.50
C GLU A 179 1.26 -21.22 -1.16
N VAL A 180 1.10 -22.53 -1.35
CA VAL A 180 2.20 -23.49 -1.24
C VAL A 180 2.78 -23.67 -2.62
N ASP A 181 4.08 -23.43 -2.75
CA ASP A 181 4.83 -23.70 -3.95
C ASP A 181 4.79 -25.21 -4.26
N PRO A 182 4.37 -25.60 -5.48
CA PRO A 182 4.15 -27.00 -5.80
C PRO A 182 5.44 -27.83 -5.87
N GLU A 183 6.59 -27.20 -6.12
CA GLU A 183 7.89 -27.86 -6.23
C GLU A 183 8.54 -28.03 -4.86
N THR A 184 8.64 -26.93 -4.09
CA THR A 184 9.33 -26.92 -2.79
C THR A 184 8.44 -27.42 -1.64
N LYS A 185 7.12 -27.47 -1.85
CA LYS A 185 6.10 -27.73 -0.80
C LYS A 185 6.14 -26.72 0.35
N GLU A 186 6.77 -25.57 0.16
CA GLU A 186 6.83 -24.50 1.14
C GLU A 186 5.88 -23.35 0.79
N LYS A 187 5.53 -22.53 1.78
CA LYS A 187 4.75 -21.32 1.55
C LYS A 187 5.54 -20.34 0.68
N VAL A 188 4.95 -19.82 -0.39
CA VAL A 188 5.61 -18.87 -1.33
C VAL A 188 6.17 -17.64 -0.61
N LYS A 189 5.48 -17.20 0.47
CA LYS A 189 5.90 -16.04 1.27
C LYS A 189 6.67 -16.42 2.53
N LYS A 190 7.11 -17.67 2.71
CA LYS A 190 7.87 -18.12 3.89
C LYS A 190 9.14 -17.29 4.13
N SER A 191 9.72 -16.74 3.07
CA SER A 191 10.92 -15.90 3.12
C SER A 191 10.66 -14.46 3.59
N TYR A 192 9.41 -14.05 3.80
CA TYR A 192 9.07 -12.72 4.31
C TYR A 192 9.70 -12.54 5.70
N ARG A 193 10.67 -11.64 5.79
CA ARG A 193 11.46 -11.40 7.01
C ARG A 193 10.69 -10.54 8.01
N ASN A 194 10.66 -10.95 9.26
CA ASN A 194 10.12 -10.12 10.35
C ASN A 194 10.70 -8.71 10.31
N LEU A 195 9.84 -7.71 10.44
CA LEU A 195 10.28 -6.32 10.43
C LEU A 195 10.88 -5.94 11.79
N ALA A 196 12.17 -5.60 11.78
CA ALA A 196 12.88 -5.13 12.97
C ALA A 196 12.31 -3.83 13.55
N ILE A 197 11.48 -3.09 12.80
CA ILE A 197 10.86 -1.85 13.28
C ILE A 197 9.98 -2.08 14.51
N ALA A 198 9.20 -3.17 14.57
CA ALA A 198 8.31 -3.43 15.71
C ALA A 198 9.06 -3.53 17.05
N PRO A 199 10.07 -4.43 17.21
CA PRO A 199 10.86 -4.45 18.44
C PRO A 199 11.70 -3.18 18.62
N TYR A 200 12.13 -2.52 17.55
CA TYR A 200 12.87 -1.26 17.66
C TYR A 200 12.03 -0.15 18.33
N LEU A 201 10.77 0.03 17.93
CA LEU A 201 9.87 1.01 18.55
C LEU A 201 9.55 0.66 20.01
N CYS A 202 9.36 -0.62 20.33
CA CYS A 202 9.17 -1.06 21.71
C CYS A 202 10.42 -0.79 22.59
N GLY A 203 11.63 -1.06 22.07
CA GLY A 203 12.86 -0.79 22.80
C GLY A 203 13.12 0.70 23.04
N ILE A 204 12.71 1.57 22.09
CA ILE A 204 12.78 3.02 22.27
C ILE A 204 11.79 3.49 23.34
N LEU A 205 10.56 2.98 23.33
CA LEU A 205 9.56 3.31 24.35
C LEU A 205 10.05 2.96 25.76
N ASP A 206 10.82 1.87 25.88
CA ASP A 206 11.39 1.43 27.15
C ASP A 206 12.63 2.21 27.60
N ASP A 207 13.23 3.02 26.72
CA ASP A 207 14.39 3.87 27.05
C ASP A 207 14.03 4.96 28.08
N GLU A 208 12.74 5.29 28.21
CA GLU A 208 12.24 6.24 29.21
C GLU A 208 12.22 5.64 30.62
N ASN A 209 12.26 4.31 30.75
CA ASN A 209 12.03 3.62 32.02
C ASN A 209 13.19 2.70 32.40
N ILE A 210 13.96 3.13 33.42
CA ILE A 210 15.10 2.36 33.96
C ILE A 210 14.70 0.92 34.35
N SER A 211 13.47 0.72 34.87
CA SER A 211 13.00 -0.61 35.28
C SER A 211 12.73 -1.55 34.09
N ALA A 212 12.61 -1.02 32.87
CA ALA A 212 12.38 -1.78 31.65
C ALA A 212 13.67 -2.19 30.93
N GLN A 213 14.86 -1.99 31.53
CA GLN A 213 16.14 -2.28 30.87
C GLN A 213 16.24 -3.70 30.30
N GLN A 214 15.76 -4.71 31.03
CA GLN A 214 15.78 -6.11 30.55
C GLN A 214 14.86 -6.32 29.34
N ASP A 215 13.70 -5.66 29.33
CA ASP A 215 12.78 -5.67 28.19
C ASP A 215 13.42 -4.97 26.98
N GLN A 216 14.05 -3.82 27.21
CA GLN A 216 14.79 -3.08 26.18
C GLN A 216 15.90 -3.92 25.54
N VAL A 217 16.73 -4.59 26.35
CA VAL A 217 17.79 -5.50 25.86
C VAL A 217 17.20 -6.63 25.03
N ARG A 218 16.08 -7.21 25.45
CA ARG A 218 15.38 -8.26 24.69
C ARG A 218 14.89 -7.74 23.34
N GLU A 219 14.25 -6.58 23.30
CA GLU A 219 13.73 -6.03 22.04
C GLU A 219 14.87 -5.66 21.07
N PHE A 220 15.92 -4.98 21.52
CA PHE A 220 17.06 -4.69 20.62
C PHE A 220 17.85 -5.95 20.22
N THR A 221 17.85 -7.01 21.04
CA THR A 221 18.37 -8.31 20.61
C THR A 221 17.60 -8.84 19.40
N LYS A 222 16.26 -8.78 19.40
CA LYS A 222 15.44 -9.15 18.23
C LYS A 222 15.77 -8.28 17.01
N VAL A 223 15.96 -6.97 17.20
CA VAL A 223 16.37 -6.06 16.10
C VAL A 223 17.64 -6.53 15.44
N THR A 224 18.68 -6.84 16.22
CA THR A 224 19.97 -7.32 15.67
C THR A 224 19.88 -8.70 15.01
N GLN A 225 18.97 -9.56 15.46
CA GLN A 225 18.73 -10.87 14.84
C GLN A 225 17.97 -10.74 13.52
N TRP A 226 16.95 -9.89 13.46
CA TRP A 226 16.09 -9.75 12.28
C TRP A 226 16.70 -8.84 11.20
N SER A 227 17.54 -7.88 11.61
CA SER A 227 18.25 -6.98 10.70
C SER A 227 19.73 -6.82 11.12
N PRO A 228 20.57 -7.85 10.90
CA PRO A 228 21.97 -7.85 11.37
C PRO A 228 22.84 -6.76 10.76
N ASN A 229 22.47 -6.27 9.57
CA ASN A 229 23.18 -5.19 8.87
C ASN A 229 22.72 -3.80 9.29
N PHE A 230 21.66 -3.66 10.10
CA PHE A 230 21.20 -2.37 10.59
C PHE A 230 22.06 -1.89 11.76
N HIS A 231 22.93 -0.91 11.49
CA HIS A 231 23.90 -0.40 12.45
C HIS A 231 23.25 0.12 13.74
N GLY A 232 22.17 0.91 13.61
CA GLY A 232 21.46 1.49 14.76
C GLY A 232 20.91 0.43 15.73
N GLY A 233 20.59 -0.77 15.26
CA GLY A 233 20.17 -1.86 16.13
C GLY A 233 21.26 -2.33 17.09
N ARG A 234 22.52 -2.38 16.63
CA ARG A 234 23.67 -2.75 17.48
C ARG A 234 24.02 -1.66 18.47
N GLU A 235 24.00 -0.40 18.02
CA GLU A 235 24.24 0.76 18.90
C GLU A 235 23.21 0.81 20.03
N MET A 236 21.93 0.61 19.71
CA MET A 236 20.87 0.60 20.71
C MET A 236 20.96 -0.61 21.65
N LEU A 237 21.36 -1.79 21.16
CA LEU A 237 21.59 -2.94 22.04
C LEU A 237 22.73 -2.70 23.03
N GLU A 238 23.84 -2.11 22.58
CA GLU A 238 24.97 -1.77 23.46
C GLU A 238 24.59 -0.67 24.45
N ARG A 239 23.82 0.34 24.00
CA ARG A 239 23.25 1.36 24.88
C ARG A 239 22.34 0.74 25.94
N ALA A 240 21.47 -0.21 25.59
CA ALA A 240 20.56 -0.83 26.54
C ALA A 240 21.31 -1.68 27.59
N LYS A 241 22.37 -2.39 27.18
CA LYS A 241 23.17 -3.24 28.08
C LYS A 241 24.08 -2.43 29.01
N ASN A 242 24.78 -1.45 28.44
CA ASN A 242 25.95 -0.83 29.06
C ASN A 242 25.83 0.69 29.20
N GLY A 243 24.80 1.29 28.61
CA GLY A 243 24.60 2.73 28.58
C GLY A 243 24.09 3.30 29.91
N VAL A 244 24.32 4.60 30.08
CA VAL A 244 23.78 5.38 31.19
C VAL A 244 22.55 6.13 30.69
N HIS A 245 21.44 6.02 31.41
CA HIS A 245 20.21 6.75 31.09
C HIS A 245 20.45 8.27 31.18
N SER A 246 19.71 9.02 30.38
CA SER A 246 19.79 10.49 30.39
C SER A 246 19.47 11.05 31.77
N GLN A 247 20.30 11.96 32.28
CA GLN A 247 20.02 12.66 33.52
C GLN A 247 18.76 13.52 33.37
N LYS A 248 18.04 13.77 34.47
CA LYS A 248 16.86 14.65 34.47
C LYS A 248 17.16 15.99 33.79
N GLY A 249 16.35 16.37 32.80
CA GLY A 249 16.56 17.57 31.97
C GLY A 249 17.34 17.31 30.68
N ASN A 250 17.85 16.10 30.47
CA ASN A 250 18.44 15.61 29.22
C ASN A 250 17.57 14.49 28.64
N GLY A 251 17.67 14.27 27.33
CA GLY A 251 16.89 13.26 26.62
C GLY A 251 17.58 12.76 25.37
N VAL A 252 16.99 11.74 24.75
CA VAL A 252 17.40 11.23 23.44
C VAL A 252 16.33 11.64 22.43
N VAL A 253 16.76 12.15 21.29
CA VAL A 253 15.86 12.44 20.16
C VAL A 253 16.02 11.34 19.13
N TYR A 254 14.94 10.61 18.88
CA TYR A 254 14.88 9.60 17.82
C TYR A 254 14.29 10.22 16.55
N VAL A 255 15.05 10.19 15.46
CA VAL A 255 14.61 10.74 14.16
C VAL A 255 14.30 9.59 13.21
N PHE A 256 13.04 9.51 12.79
CA PHE A 256 12.59 8.57 11.76
C PHE A 256 12.43 9.32 10.43
N ALA A 257 13.26 8.98 9.45
CA ALA A 257 13.19 9.56 8.11
C ALA A 257 12.58 8.54 7.13
N LEU A 258 11.40 8.85 6.61
CA LEU A 258 10.76 8.08 5.54
C LEU A 258 11.29 8.60 4.19
N VAL A 259 12.37 7.97 3.70
CA VAL A 259 13.09 8.41 2.49
C VAL A 259 12.91 7.45 1.32
N GLY A 260 12.99 8.00 0.11
CA GLY A 260 12.89 7.25 -1.14
C GLY A 260 11.45 7.03 -1.61
N HIS A 261 11.31 6.21 -2.66
CA HIS A 261 10.01 5.82 -3.18
C HIS A 261 9.53 4.54 -2.49
N GLY A 262 8.22 4.48 -2.22
CA GLY A 262 7.58 3.22 -1.85
C GLY A 262 7.75 2.16 -2.95
N PRO A 263 7.57 0.87 -2.61
CA PRO A 263 7.64 -0.19 -3.60
C PRO A 263 6.60 0.03 -4.69
N PHE A 264 7.01 -0.18 -5.95
CA PHE A 264 6.13 -0.13 -7.11
C PHE A 264 6.18 -1.47 -7.83
N LYS A 265 5.04 -1.89 -8.38
CA LYS A 265 4.99 -3.10 -9.20
C LYS A 265 5.77 -2.84 -10.49
N ARG A 266 6.75 -3.70 -10.77
CA ARG A 266 7.43 -3.74 -12.05
C ARG A 266 6.76 -4.82 -12.88
N GLU A 267 6.24 -4.45 -14.04
CA GLU A 267 5.76 -5.40 -15.02
C GLU A 267 6.94 -6.20 -15.55
N VAL A 268 6.85 -7.53 -15.48
CA VAL A 268 7.86 -8.45 -16.01
C VAL A 268 7.16 -9.23 -17.11
N ASN A 269 7.68 -9.16 -18.33
CA ASN A 269 7.20 -10.00 -19.42
C ASN A 269 7.52 -11.46 -19.06
N ALA A 270 6.49 -12.23 -18.74
CA ALA A 270 6.66 -13.68 -18.61
C ALA A 270 6.90 -14.26 -20.00
N GLU A 271 7.99 -15.00 -20.18
CA GLU A 271 8.16 -15.83 -21.37
C GLU A 271 7.02 -16.86 -21.37
N VAL A 272 6.30 -16.94 -22.49
CA VAL A 272 5.22 -17.92 -22.66
C VAL A 272 5.88 -19.30 -22.66
N THR A 273 5.73 -20.05 -21.57
CA THR A 273 6.11 -21.46 -21.55
C THR A 273 5.24 -22.19 -22.56
N GLN A 274 5.86 -22.62 -23.68
CA GLN A 274 5.24 -23.45 -24.70
C GLN A 274 5.21 -24.92 -24.29
#